data_AF-A0A5B7WU35-F1
#
_entry.id   AF-A0A5B7WU35-F1
#
_cell.length_a   1.000
_cell.length_b   1.000
_cell.length_c   1.000
_cell.angle_alpha   90.00
_cell.angle_beta   90.00
_cell.angle_gamma   90.00
#
_symmetry.space_group_name_H-M   'P 1'
#
loop_
_entity.id
_entity.type
_entity.pdbx_description
1 polymer ?
#
loop_
_entity_poly.entity_id
_entity_poly.type
_entity_poly.pdbx_seq_one_letter_code
_entity_poly.pdbx_strand_id
1 'polypeptide(L)'
;MDAVAGRRYGGGTGDGTAASAVGSGVGEEQAMGTRVPRGRIPDLESRRRLDPLWTELAWESINDGRLSVTAADTAASEITVVGACPRCTDEMTYRSVERGVAAVPGRSAAEPGISIRTETDTPAPAQAAQTPGIEVDVFCRCTYSHPGHPPQEPLGCGAVFRVALKEQNAGVWVPSRPSTFPGAEALERKELWDDIVRGMLPRTAATAKVWGAGYTGLLTLLVSAVVVSGDSLDLVAEPWRSLIIVLLLLGLGLMLTGLWFVTRAEAPPQQAVRRAGFLWSFPNRSRYERSLAEAAVYRLGLGHACVIGGVAAFLLGVAFWLFSLPG
;
A
#
# COMPACT_ATOMS: atom_id res chain seq x y z
N MET A 1 17.74 -37.27 27.50
CA MET A 1 16.77 -36.71 28.47
C MET A 1 17.25 -35.30 28.73
N ASP A 2 16.75 -34.33 27.96
CA ASP A 2 17.11 -32.92 28.11
C ASP A 2 15.87 -32.06 28.01
N ALA A 3 15.78 -31.13 28.95
CA ALA A 3 14.59 -30.39 29.35
C ALA A 3 14.27 -29.25 28.38
N VAL A 4 13.01 -29.20 27.94
CA VAL A 4 12.43 -28.09 27.17
C VAL A 4 11.77 -27.12 28.15
N ALA A 5 12.35 -25.92 28.28
CA ALA A 5 11.81 -24.83 29.09
C ALA A 5 10.69 -24.10 28.32
N GLY A 6 9.45 -24.25 28.80
CA GLY A 6 8.28 -23.51 28.32
C GLY A 6 8.23 -22.10 28.89
N ARG A 7 8.07 -21.10 28.02
CA ARG A 7 7.89 -19.69 28.39
C ARG A 7 6.40 -19.33 28.30
N ARG A 8 5.77 -19.03 29.45
CA ARG A 8 4.40 -18.52 29.58
C ARG A 8 4.36 -17.05 29.18
N TYR A 9 3.39 -16.65 28.36
CA TYR A 9 2.97 -15.26 28.21
C TYR A 9 1.78 -14.99 29.14
N GLY A 10 1.96 -14.08 30.09
CA GLY A 10 0.91 -13.56 30.95
C GLY A 10 0.14 -12.45 30.23
N GLY A 11 -1.19 -12.56 30.21
CA GLY A 11 -2.10 -11.49 29.83
C GLY A 11 -2.35 -10.57 31.02
N GLY A 12 -2.15 -9.27 30.81
CA GLY A 12 -2.51 -8.21 31.76
C GLY A 12 -3.68 -7.41 31.20
N THR A 13 -4.82 -7.51 31.88
CA THR A 13 -5.99 -6.65 31.76
C THR A 13 -5.72 -5.30 32.44
N GLY A 14 -6.14 -4.20 31.81
CA GLY A 14 -6.09 -2.87 32.42
C GLY A 14 -7.20 -1.98 31.87
N ASP A 15 -8.34 -1.99 32.55
CA ASP A 15 -9.34 -0.92 32.51
C ASP A 15 -8.77 0.32 33.21
N GLY A 16 -9.15 1.51 32.72
CA GLY A 16 -8.73 2.78 33.31
C GLY A 16 -9.49 3.97 32.75
N THR A 17 -10.70 4.18 33.27
CA THR A 17 -11.44 5.45 33.23
C THR A 17 -10.69 6.55 33.98
N ALA A 18 -10.51 7.72 33.37
CA ALA A 18 -10.38 8.99 34.10
C ALA A 18 -10.83 10.15 33.23
N ALA A 19 -11.94 10.77 33.66
CA ALA A 19 -12.32 12.11 33.28
C ALA A 19 -11.37 13.12 33.95
N SER A 20 -11.04 14.21 33.27
CA SER A 20 -10.70 15.46 33.95
C SER A 20 -11.00 16.65 33.04
N ALA A 21 -11.82 17.54 33.56
CA ALA A 21 -12.18 18.82 32.98
C ALA A 21 -11.13 19.87 33.38
N VAL A 22 -10.67 20.67 32.42
CA VAL A 22 -10.11 22.00 32.67
C VAL A 22 -10.58 22.90 31.54
N GLY A 23 -11.28 23.97 31.92
CA GLY A 23 -11.78 24.99 31.02
C GLY A 23 -10.87 26.22 30.96
N SER A 24 -11.22 27.04 29.97
CA SER A 24 -10.98 28.48 29.82
C SER A 24 -9.60 28.98 29.35
N GLY A 25 -9.65 29.60 28.17
CA GLY A 25 -9.05 30.91 27.98
C GLY A 25 -8.09 31.04 26.81
N VAL A 26 -8.57 30.96 25.57
CA VAL A 26 -7.80 31.45 24.41
C VAL A 26 -8.72 32.20 23.44
N GLY A 27 -8.42 33.49 23.33
CA GLY A 27 -8.41 34.31 22.11
C GLY A 27 -9.47 34.05 21.04
N GLU A 28 -10.38 35.00 20.93
CA GLU A 28 -11.26 35.22 19.80
C GLU A 28 -10.44 35.62 18.55
N GLU A 29 -9.83 34.64 17.90
CA GLU A 29 -9.22 34.80 16.58
C GLU A 29 -10.23 34.36 15.52
N GLN A 30 -10.59 35.30 14.65
CA GLN A 30 -11.59 35.16 13.59
C GLN A 30 -11.31 33.92 12.72
N ALA A 31 -11.95 32.80 13.06
CA ALA A 31 -11.99 31.61 12.23
C ALA A 31 -12.83 31.90 10.98
N MET A 32 -12.15 32.29 9.91
CA MET A 32 -12.65 32.21 8.55
C MET A 32 -12.94 30.73 8.26
N GLY A 33 -14.16 30.32 8.59
CA GLY A 33 -14.65 28.96 8.44
C GLY A 33 -14.66 28.55 6.98
N THR A 34 -13.55 27.97 6.53
CA THR A 34 -13.54 27.11 5.36
C THR A 34 -14.38 25.89 5.72
N ARG A 35 -15.68 25.97 5.43
CA ARG A 35 -16.49 24.76 5.25
C ARG A 35 -15.80 23.97 4.15
N VAL A 36 -14.97 23.01 4.53
CA VAL A 36 -14.56 21.94 3.63
C VAL A 36 -15.89 21.34 3.16
N PRO A 37 -16.26 21.47 1.88
CA PRO A 37 -17.47 20.83 1.41
C PRO A 37 -17.32 19.36 1.76
N ARG A 38 -18.33 18.78 2.43
CA ARG A 38 -18.45 17.33 2.54
C ARG A 38 -18.55 16.82 1.11
N GLY A 39 -17.40 16.62 0.48
CA GLY A 39 -17.30 16.05 -0.84
C GLY A 39 -18.05 14.74 -0.75
N ARG A 40 -19.10 14.61 -1.57
CA ARG A 40 -19.78 13.35 -1.81
C ARG A 40 -18.66 12.33 -2.01
N ILE A 41 -18.50 11.39 -1.06
CA ILE A 41 -17.53 10.29 -1.20
C ILE A 41 -17.85 9.70 -2.57
N PRO A 42 -16.88 9.67 -3.50
CA PRO A 42 -17.12 9.09 -4.82
C PRO A 42 -17.76 7.73 -4.59
N ASP A 43 -18.96 7.57 -5.14
CA ASP A 43 -19.80 6.39 -4.99
C ASP A 43 -18.94 5.13 -5.04
N LEU A 44 -19.12 4.20 -4.11
CA LEU A 44 -18.37 2.94 -4.08
C LEU A 44 -18.51 2.19 -5.41
N GLU A 45 -19.60 2.39 -6.16
CA GLU A 45 -19.74 1.89 -7.53
C GLU A 45 -18.70 2.48 -8.50
N SER A 46 -18.34 3.76 -8.37
CA SER A 46 -17.31 4.39 -9.19
C SER A 46 -15.91 3.82 -8.93
N ARG A 47 -15.65 3.34 -7.70
CA ARG A 47 -14.39 2.68 -7.31
C ARG A 47 -14.34 1.20 -7.68
N ARG A 48 -15.49 0.57 -7.94
CA ARG A 48 -15.60 -0.80 -8.46
C ARG A 48 -15.48 -0.88 -9.98
N ARG A 49 -15.17 0.22 -10.66
CA ARG A 49 -14.92 0.17 -12.10
C ARG A 49 -13.76 -0.79 -12.37
N LEU A 50 -14.04 -1.78 -13.21
CA LEU A 50 -13.05 -2.68 -13.76
C LEU A 50 -11.91 -1.84 -14.37
N ASP A 51 -10.73 -1.92 -13.79
CA ASP A 51 -9.55 -1.23 -14.32
C ASP A 51 -8.85 -2.17 -15.29
N PRO A 52 -8.73 -1.81 -16.58
CA PRO A 52 -8.04 -2.63 -17.57
C PRO A 52 -6.61 -2.99 -17.17
N LEU A 53 -5.93 -2.12 -16.41
CA LEU A 53 -4.58 -2.38 -15.91
C LEU A 53 -4.55 -3.56 -14.92
N TRP A 54 -5.52 -3.67 -14.02
CA TRP A 54 -5.53 -4.80 -13.07
C TRP A 54 -5.90 -6.10 -13.75
N THR A 55 -6.76 -6.06 -14.77
CA THR A 55 -7.04 -7.19 -15.66
C THR A 55 -5.78 -7.68 -16.38
N GLU A 56 -4.93 -6.77 -16.87
CA GLU A 56 -3.62 -7.12 -17.45
C GLU A 56 -2.75 -7.88 -16.47
N LEU A 57 -2.55 -7.26 -15.29
CA LEU A 57 -1.64 -7.77 -14.28
C LEU A 57 -2.16 -9.09 -13.70
N ALA A 58 -3.47 -9.29 -13.69
CA ALA A 58 -4.08 -10.57 -13.36
C ALA A 58 -3.74 -11.63 -14.41
N TRP A 59 -3.89 -11.32 -15.69
CA TRP A 59 -3.55 -12.22 -16.79
C TRP A 59 -2.06 -12.59 -16.80
N GLU A 60 -1.17 -11.62 -16.62
CA GLU A 60 0.27 -11.86 -16.43
C GLU A 60 0.51 -12.78 -15.21
N SER A 61 -0.17 -12.52 -14.09
CA SER A 61 -0.02 -13.33 -12.86
C SER A 61 -0.53 -14.77 -13.06
N ILE A 62 -1.54 -14.99 -13.90
CA ILE A 62 -2.01 -16.33 -14.28
C ILE A 62 -0.94 -17.06 -15.09
N ASN A 63 -0.40 -16.40 -16.12
CA ASN A 63 0.64 -17.01 -16.99
C ASN A 63 1.92 -17.32 -16.23
N ASP A 64 2.28 -16.51 -15.23
CA ASP A 64 3.43 -16.74 -14.35
C ASP A 64 3.17 -17.80 -13.27
N GLY A 65 1.96 -18.36 -13.17
CA GLY A 65 1.57 -19.31 -12.12
C GLY A 65 1.40 -18.71 -10.72
N ARG A 66 1.33 -17.38 -10.61
CA ARG A 66 1.13 -16.64 -9.34
C ARG A 66 -0.34 -16.51 -8.95
N LEU A 67 -1.24 -16.69 -9.90
CA LEU A 67 -2.69 -16.66 -9.70
C LEU A 67 -3.29 -17.88 -10.41
N SER A 68 -3.91 -18.76 -9.64
CA SER A 68 -4.60 -19.93 -10.16
C SER A 68 -6.09 -19.61 -10.30
N VAL A 69 -6.66 -19.90 -11.46
CA VAL A 69 -8.10 -19.82 -11.72
C VAL A 69 -8.59 -21.23 -12.02
N THR A 70 -9.55 -21.69 -11.25
CA THR A 70 -10.17 -23.01 -11.41
C THR A 70 -11.67 -22.86 -11.46
N ALA A 71 -12.32 -23.63 -12.31
CA ALA A 71 -13.77 -23.79 -12.32
C ALA A 71 -14.13 -25.20 -11.85
N ALA A 72 -15.11 -25.30 -10.97
CA ALA A 72 -15.71 -26.56 -10.61
C ALA A 72 -16.69 -26.99 -11.70
N ASP A 73 -16.74 -28.28 -11.98
CA ASP A 73 -17.69 -28.96 -12.88
C ASP A 73 -17.70 -28.50 -14.36
N THR A 74 -18.52 -29.19 -15.16
CA THR A 74 -18.64 -28.93 -16.60
C THR A 74 -19.40 -27.65 -16.93
N ALA A 75 -20.14 -27.10 -15.99
CA ALA A 75 -20.90 -25.87 -16.13
C ALA A 75 -20.19 -24.65 -15.55
N ALA A 76 -19.00 -24.82 -14.94
CA ALA A 76 -18.29 -23.78 -14.21
C ALA A 76 -19.15 -23.10 -13.12
N SER A 77 -19.97 -23.90 -12.42
CA SER A 77 -20.91 -23.36 -11.43
C SER A 77 -20.24 -22.64 -10.25
N GLU A 78 -18.97 -22.96 -10.01
CA GLU A 78 -18.14 -22.31 -9.01
C GLU A 78 -16.76 -21.98 -9.60
N ILE A 79 -16.38 -20.70 -9.55
CA ILE A 79 -15.06 -20.24 -9.99
C ILE A 79 -14.27 -19.83 -8.76
N THR A 80 -13.11 -20.45 -8.58
CA THR A 80 -12.19 -20.18 -7.49
C THR A 80 -10.89 -19.61 -8.04
N VAL A 81 -10.52 -18.43 -7.53
CA VAL A 81 -9.29 -17.71 -7.84
C VAL A 81 -8.43 -17.66 -6.58
N VAL A 82 -7.22 -18.23 -6.64
CA VAL A 82 -6.29 -18.29 -5.51
C VAL A 82 -4.93 -17.78 -5.94
N GLY A 83 -4.30 -16.93 -5.13
CA GLY A 83 -2.93 -16.50 -5.36
C GLY A 83 -2.68 -15.05 -4.98
N ALA A 84 -1.61 -14.47 -5.52
CA ALA A 84 -1.22 -13.10 -5.20
C ALA A 84 -2.12 -12.07 -5.90
N CYS A 85 -2.69 -11.14 -5.15
CA CYS A 85 -3.49 -10.04 -5.69
C CYS A 85 -2.65 -9.18 -6.67
N PRO A 86 -3.14 -8.89 -7.90
CA PRO A 86 -2.35 -8.16 -8.90
C PRO A 86 -1.88 -6.77 -8.45
N ARG A 87 -2.67 -6.12 -7.57
CA ARG A 87 -2.42 -4.78 -7.04
C ARG A 87 -1.51 -4.79 -5.80
N CYS A 88 -1.92 -5.45 -4.72
CA CYS A 88 -1.20 -5.41 -3.43
C CYS A 88 -0.28 -6.60 -3.19
N THR A 89 -0.35 -7.63 -4.04
CA THR A 89 0.52 -8.84 -4.01
C THR A 89 0.27 -9.81 -2.87
N ASP A 90 -0.52 -9.42 -1.86
CA ASP A 90 -0.95 -10.32 -0.80
C ASP A 90 -1.74 -11.50 -1.34
N GLU A 91 -1.65 -12.62 -0.64
CA GLU A 91 -2.48 -13.78 -0.92
C GLU A 91 -3.95 -13.42 -0.78
N MET A 92 -4.74 -13.87 -1.75
CA MET A 92 -6.18 -13.77 -1.74
C MET A 92 -6.80 -15.09 -2.20
N THR A 93 -8.01 -15.32 -1.71
CA THR A 93 -8.90 -16.35 -2.22
C THR A 93 -10.22 -15.69 -2.56
N TYR A 94 -10.64 -15.83 -3.80
CA TYR A 94 -11.94 -15.39 -4.28
C TYR A 94 -12.70 -16.61 -4.77
N ARG A 95 -13.95 -16.72 -4.34
CA ARG A 95 -14.86 -17.80 -4.72
C ARG A 95 -16.16 -17.17 -5.14
N SER A 96 -16.53 -17.36 -6.40
CA SER A 96 -17.83 -16.98 -6.94
C SER A 96 -18.61 -18.25 -7.21
N VAL A 97 -19.81 -18.33 -6.67
CA VAL A 97 -20.79 -19.35 -7.06
C VAL A 97 -21.74 -18.66 -8.01
N GLU A 98 -21.53 -18.82 -9.31
CA GLU A 98 -22.47 -18.34 -10.31
C GLU A 98 -23.65 -19.31 -10.33
N ARG A 99 -24.69 -18.98 -9.57
CA ARG A 99 -25.98 -19.68 -9.69
C ARG A 99 -26.61 -19.31 -11.03
N GLY A 100 -26.29 -20.10 -12.05
CA GLY A 100 -27.04 -20.19 -13.28
C GLY A 100 -26.84 -19.01 -14.23
N VAL A 101 -25.73 -19.01 -14.97
CA VAL A 101 -25.84 -18.61 -16.37
C VAL A 101 -26.66 -19.71 -17.04
N ALA A 102 -27.93 -19.43 -17.29
CA ALA A 102 -28.84 -20.35 -17.96
C ALA A 102 -28.14 -20.91 -19.20
N ALA A 103 -28.17 -22.25 -19.33
CA ALA A 103 -27.57 -22.99 -20.43
C ALA A 103 -27.77 -22.24 -21.75
N VAL A 104 -26.68 -22.02 -22.48
CA VAL A 104 -26.71 -21.48 -23.84
C VAL A 104 -27.78 -22.23 -24.64
N PRO A 105 -28.84 -21.56 -25.14
CA PRO A 105 -29.86 -22.22 -25.92
C PRO A 105 -29.23 -22.69 -27.24
N GLY A 106 -29.12 -24.01 -27.41
CA GLY A 106 -28.46 -24.61 -28.59
C GLY A 106 -28.15 -26.09 -28.48
N ARG A 107 -28.14 -26.66 -27.26
CA ARG A 107 -28.18 -28.12 -27.06
C ARG A 107 -29.63 -28.56 -26.78
N SER A 108 -30.54 -28.37 -27.74
CA SER A 108 -31.85 -29.00 -27.68
C SER A 108 -31.69 -30.48 -28.08
N ALA A 109 -31.98 -31.36 -27.11
CA ALA A 109 -32.54 -32.65 -27.45
C ALA A 109 -33.78 -32.40 -28.33
N ALA A 110 -33.87 -33.10 -29.44
CA ALA A 110 -34.90 -32.90 -30.45
C ALA A 110 -36.31 -32.98 -29.86
N GLU A 111 -37.00 -31.84 -29.78
CA GLU A 111 -38.46 -31.80 -29.76
C GLU A 111 -38.97 -31.62 -31.20
N PRO A 112 -39.82 -32.53 -31.70
CA PRO A 112 -40.38 -32.42 -33.04
C PRO A 112 -41.53 -31.40 -33.03
N GLY A 113 -41.40 -30.27 -33.73
CA GLY A 113 -42.57 -29.41 -33.94
C GLY A 113 -42.43 -28.01 -34.52
N ILE A 114 -41.24 -27.45 -34.77
CA ILE A 114 -41.14 -26.08 -35.30
C ILE A 114 -40.18 -26.02 -36.49
N SER A 115 -40.74 -25.87 -37.70
CA SER A 115 -39.98 -25.65 -38.94
C SER A 115 -39.72 -24.15 -39.14
N ILE A 116 -38.45 -23.75 -39.05
CA ILE A 116 -37.99 -22.43 -39.50
C ILE A 116 -37.53 -22.57 -40.95
N ARG A 117 -38.06 -21.72 -41.85
CA ARG A 117 -37.66 -21.63 -43.25
C ARG A 117 -36.19 -21.22 -43.38
N THR A 118 -35.42 -22.04 -44.08
CA THR A 118 -34.07 -21.75 -44.56
C THR A 118 -34.13 -20.95 -45.86
N GLU A 119 -33.53 -19.77 -45.85
CA GLU A 119 -33.15 -19.02 -47.05
C GLU A 119 -31.68 -19.37 -47.35
N THR A 120 -31.49 -20.22 -48.36
CA THR A 120 -30.28 -20.40 -49.19
C THR A 120 -29.75 -19.03 -49.65
N ASP A 121 -28.47 -18.65 -49.74
CA ASP A 121 -27.16 -19.32 -49.80
C ASP A 121 -26.09 -18.25 -49.48
N THR A 122 -25.14 -18.45 -48.57
CA THR A 122 -23.76 -18.87 -48.91
C THR A 122 -23.07 -19.21 -47.57
N PRO A 123 -22.57 -20.44 -47.34
CA PRO A 123 -21.83 -20.73 -46.13
C PRO A 123 -20.49 -19.99 -46.18
N ALA A 124 -20.39 -18.89 -45.42
CA ALA A 124 -19.08 -18.42 -44.97
C ALA A 124 -18.35 -19.61 -44.33
N PRO A 125 -17.04 -19.79 -44.57
CA PRO A 125 -16.30 -20.89 -43.97
C PRO A 125 -16.62 -20.90 -42.49
N ALA A 126 -17.09 -22.05 -41.99
CA ALA A 126 -17.49 -22.22 -40.61
C ALA A 126 -16.31 -21.80 -39.72
N GLN A 127 -16.28 -20.52 -39.35
CA GLN A 127 -15.47 -20.04 -38.25
C GLN A 127 -16.01 -20.85 -37.09
N ALA A 128 -15.22 -21.84 -36.67
CA ALA A 128 -15.54 -22.69 -35.54
C ALA A 128 -16.08 -21.77 -34.46
N ALA A 129 -17.40 -21.87 -34.20
CA ALA A 129 -18.07 -20.97 -33.29
C ALA A 129 -17.31 -21.07 -31.98
N GLN A 130 -16.54 -20.04 -31.66
CA GLN A 130 -15.73 -20.04 -30.46
C GLN A 130 -16.74 -20.10 -29.33
N THR A 131 -16.74 -21.22 -28.59
CA THR A 131 -17.57 -21.36 -27.41
C THR A 131 -17.32 -20.11 -26.55
N PRO A 132 -18.37 -19.32 -26.24
CA PRO A 132 -18.18 -18.09 -25.48
C PRO A 132 -17.51 -18.45 -24.16
N GLY A 133 -16.33 -17.88 -23.93
CA GLY A 133 -15.63 -18.03 -22.66
C GLY A 133 -16.43 -17.39 -21.52
N ILE A 134 -16.19 -17.86 -20.30
CA ILE A 134 -16.78 -17.27 -19.10
C ILE A 134 -15.84 -16.18 -18.63
N GLU A 135 -16.36 -15.00 -18.35
CA GLU A 135 -15.61 -13.88 -17.76
C GLU A 135 -16.16 -13.54 -16.39
N VAL A 136 -15.29 -13.44 -15.39
CA VAL A 136 -15.66 -13.11 -14.02
C VAL A 136 -14.87 -11.91 -13.53
N ASP A 137 -15.58 -10.94 -12.97
CA ASP A 137 -14.97 -9.83 -12.24
C ASP A 137 -14.62 -10.30 -10.82
N VAL A 138 -13.33 -10.23 -10.51
CA VAL A 138 -12.75 -10.69 -9.25
C VAL A 138 -12.45 -9.49 -8.38
N PHE A 139 -13.02 -9.49 -7.18
CA PHE A 139 -12.73 -8.50 -6.15
C PHE A 139 -11.59 -9.02 -5.27
N CYS A 140 -10.51 -8.27 -5.16
CA CYS A 140 -9.42 -8.64 -4.26
C CYS A 140 -9.91 -8.61 -2.80
N ARG A 141 -9.77 -9.73 -2.09
CA ARG A 141 -10.17 -9.90 -0.67
C ARG A 141 -8.96 -10.21 0.23
N CYS A 142 -7.84 -9.52 0.03
CA CYS A 142 -6.70 -9.62 0.95
C CYS A 142 -7.14 -9.24 2.38
N THR A 143 -6.63 -9.97 3.37
CA THR A 143 -7.03 -9.85 4.79
C THR A 143 -6.07 -9.01 5.63
N TYR A 144 -4.92 -8.63 5.07
CA TYR A 144 -3.87 -7.90 5.78
C TYR A 144 -3.98 -6.39 5.52
N SER A 145 -3.73 -5.59 6.55
CA SER A 145 -3.59 -4.14 6.39
C SER A 145 -2.24 -3.83 5.74
N HIS A 146 -2.27 -3.12 4.61
CA HIS A 146 -1.09 -2.74 3.85
C HIS A 146 -1.26 -1.33 3.24
N PRO A 147 -0.18 -0.66 2.79
CA PRO A 147 -0.31 0.59 2.04
C PRO A 147 -1.26 0.43 0.84
N GLY A 148 -2.29 1.27 0.76
CA GLY A 148 -3.33 1.20 -0.27
C GLY A 148 -4.59 0.42 0.11
N HIS A 149 -4.63 -0.23 1.28
CA HIS A 149 -5.87 -0.74 1.86
C HIS A 149 -6.77 0.43 2.29
N PRO A 150 -8.02 0.55 1.79
CA PRO A 150 -8.91 1.62 2.20
C PRO A 150 -9.20 1.51 3.70
N PRO A 151 -9.11 2.60 4.50
CA PRO A 151 -9.37 2.52 5.94
C PRO A 151 -10.83 2.17 6.27
N GLN A 152 -11.73 2.27 5.29
CA GLN A 152 -13.16 2.05 5.42
C GLN A 152 -13.60 0.64 4.94
N GLU A 153 -12.72 -0.11 4.26
CA GLU A 153 -13.06 -1.44 3.74
C GLU A 153 -12.52 -2.51 4.69
N PRO A 154 -13.34 -3.47 5.13
CA PRO A 154 -12.89 -4.50 6.07
C PRO A 154 -12.02 -5.58 5.41
N LEU A 155 -12.02 -5.66 4.08
CA LEU A 155 -11.32 -6.66 3.29
C LEU A 155 -10.93 -6.07 1.93
N GLY A 156 -9.72 -6.36 1.47
CA GLY A 156 -9.30 -6.06 0.11
C GLY A 156 -8.58 -4.73 -0.08
N CYS A 157 -7.78 -4.65 -1.14
CA CYS A 157 -7.14 -3.41 -1.58
C CYS A 157 -8.02 -2.58 -2.54
N GLY A 158 -9.29 -2.94 -2.69
CA GLY A 158 -10.24 -2.33 -3.62
C GLY A 158 -9.94 -2.58 -5.10
N ALA A 159 -9.05 -3.51 -5.46
CA ALA A 159 -8.81 -3.89 -6.86
C ALA A 159 -9.95 -4.77 -7.37
N VAL A 160 -10.46 -4.43 -8.56
CA VAL A 160 -11.37 -5.26 -9.36
C VAL A 160 -10.67 -5.56 -10.68
N PHE A 161 -10.55 -6.83 -11.03
CA PHE A 161 -9.93 -7.29 -12.27
C PHE A 161 -10.72 -8.44 -12.86
N ARG A 162 -10.63 -8.61 -14.17
CA ARG A 162 -11.38 -9.65 -14.89
C ARG A 162 -10.50 -10.86 -15.16
N VAL A 163 -11.04 -12.05 -14.92
CA VAL A 163 -10.46 -13.31 -15.38
C VAL A 163 -11.38 -13.92 -16.41
N ALA A 164 -10.81 -14.62 -17.39
CA ALA A 164 -11.60 -15.37 -18.35
C ALA A 164 -11.16 -16.84 -18.37
N LEU A 165 -12.12 -17.71 -18.65
CA LEU A 165 -11.96 -19.14 -18.79
C LEU A 165 -12.56 -19.56 -20.12
N LYS A 166 -11.89 -20.47 -20.83
CA LYS A 166 -12.43 -21.13 -22.01
C LYS A 166 -12.46 -22.64 -21.79
N GLU A 167 -13.50 -23.28 -22.29
CA GLU A 167 -13.58 -24.74 -22.30
C GLU A 167 -12.63 -25.29 -23.37
N GLN A 168 -11.64 -26.08 -22.97
CA GLN A 168 -10.68 -26.70 -23.89
C GLN A 168 -11.15 -28.08 -24.35
N ASN A 169 -11.73 -28.86 -23.44
CA ASN A 169 -12.32 -30.18 -23.65
C ASN A 169 -13.56 -30.30 -22.78
N ALA A 170 -14.50 -31.20 -23.09
CA ALA A 170 -15.76 -31.37 -22.37
C ALA A 170 -15.59 -31.35 -20.83
N GLY A 171 -15.86 -30.20 -20.21
CA GLY A 171 -15.74 -29.96 -18.78
C GLY A 171 -14.38 -29.52 -18.23
N VAL A 172 -13.37 -29.30 -19.08
CA VAL A 172 -12.05 -28.78 -18.68
C VAL A 172 -11.95 -27.32 -19.07
N TRP A 173 -12.02 -26.46 -18.05
CA TRP A 173 -11.86 -25.02 -18.17
C TRP A 173 -10.40 -24.61 -17.96
N VAL A 174 -9.84 -23.86 -18.90
CA VAL A 174 -8.50 -23.32 -18.79
C VAL A 174 -8.55 -21.79 -18.83
N PRO A 175 -7.65 -21.10 -18.11
CA PRO A 175 -7.57 -19.65 -18.18
C PRO A 175 -7.37 -19.19 -19.63
N SER A 176 -8.10 -18.15 -20.00
CA SER A 176 -7.99 -17.47 -21.29
C SER A 176 -7.86 -15.98 -21.09
N ARG A 177 -7.31 -15.31 -22.09
CA ARG A 177 -7.21 -13.85 -22.10
C ARG A 177 -8.63 -13.26 -22.09
N PRO A 178 -8.96 -12.32 -21.20
CA PRO A 178 -10.24 -11.62 -21.23
C PRO A 178 -10.45 -10.88 -22.57
N SER A 179 -11.69 -10.87 -23.06
CA SER A 179 -12.12 -10.20 -24.29
C SER A 179 -11.98 -8.68 -24.20
N THR A 180 -12.26 -8.12 -23.01
CA THR A 180 -11.99 -6.72 -22.66
C THR A 180 -10.57 -6.60 -22.11
N PHE A 181 -9.60 -6.78 -23.00
CA PHE A 181 -8.21 -6.52 -22.71
C PHE A 181 -7.94 -5.01 -22.73
N PRO A 182 -7.04 -4.48 -21.89
CA PRO A 182 -6.59 -3.10 -22.02
C PRO A 182 -6.17 -2.79 -23.46
N GLY A 183 -6.82 -1.80 -24.06
CA GLY A 183 -6.36 -1.22 -25.31
C GLY A 183 -4.98 -0.58 -25.14
N ALA A 184 -4.39 -0.12 -26.25
CA ALA A 184 -3.07 0.53 -26.27
C ALA A 184 -2.90 1.61 -25.19
N GLU A 185 -3.98 2.34 -24.85
CA GLU A 185 -3.99 3.37 -23.80
C GLU A 185 -3.60 2.85 -22.40
N ALA A 186 -4.00 1.64 -22.03
CA ALA A 186 -3.70 1.10 -20.70
C ALA A 186 -2.27 0.53 -20.62
N LEU A 187 -1.71 0.08 -21.75
CA LEU A 187 -0.28 -0.21 -21.85
C LEU A 187 0.55 1.08 -21.75
N GLU A 188 0.16 2.14 -22.47
CA GLU A 188 0.79 3.46 -22.38
C GLU A 188 0.72 4.01 -20.95
N ARG A 189 -0.41 3.81 -20.24
CA ARG A 189 -0.55 4.19 -18.84
C ARG A 189 0.36 3.40 -17.90
N LYS A 190 0.60 2.12 -18.16
CA LYS A 190 1.58 1.28 -17.43
C LYS A 190 3.00 1.80 -17.64
N GLU A 191 3.37 2.08 -18.88
CA GLU A 191 4.68 2.62 -19.24
C GLU A 191 4.92 3.99 -18.59
N LEU A 192 3.94 4.91 -18.70
CA LEU A 192 3.98 6.22 -18.04
C LEU A 192 4.14 6.09 -16.52
N TRP A 193 3.41 5.15 -15.90
CA TRP A 193 3.53 4.90 -14.47
C TRP A 193 4.92 4.37 -14.09
N ASP A 194 5.44 3.41 -14.85
CA ASP A 194 6.78 2.85 -14.62
C ASP A 194 7.89 3.88 -14.86
N ASP A 195 7.70 4.83 -15.78
CA ASP A 195 8.58 5.99 -15.97
C ASP A 195 8.55 6.94 -14.78
N ILE A 196 7.35 7.23 -14.24
CA ILE A 196 7.21 8.05 -13.02
C ILE A 196 7.93 7.37 -11.84
N VAL A 197 7.72 6.07 -11.63
CA VAL A 197 8.39 5.32 -10.54
C VAL A 197 9.90 5.31 -10.71
N ARG A 198 10.41 5.05 -11.92
CA ARG A 198 11.84 5.09 -12.22
C ARG A 198 12.44 6.48 -12.00
N GLY A 199 11.70 7.54 -12.32
CA GLY A 199 12.11 8.93 -12.10
C GLY A 199 12.07 9.37 -10.62
N MET A 200 11.24 8.76 -9.78
CA MET A 200 11.09 9.13 -8.37
C MET A 200 12.31 8.74 -7.52
N LEU A 201 12.87 7.53 -7.71
CA LEU A 201 13.98 7.04 -6.87
C LEU A 201 15.22 7.97 -6.88
N PRO A 202 15.78 8.38 -8.04
CA PRO A 202 16.91 9.29 -8.07
C PRO A 202 16.58 10.66 -7.47
N ARG A 203 15.35 11.15 -7.67
CA ARG A 203 14.89 12.42 -7.10
C ARG A 203 14.83 12.35 -5.58
N THR A 204 14.21 11.31 -5.02
CA THR A 204 14.13 11.12 -3.57
C THR A 204 15.51 10.97 -2.94
N ALA A 205 16.42 10.22 -3.59
CA ALA A 205 17.80 10.10 -3.11
C ALA A 205 18.56 11.43 -3.16
N ALA A 206 18.44 12.19 -4.24
CA ALA A 206 19.04 13.52 -4.36
C ALA A 206 18.49 14.50 -3.31
N THR A 207 17.17 14.50 -3.09
CA THR A 207 16.53 15.30 -2.03
C THR A 207 17.05 14.88 -0.65
N ALA A 208 17.08 13.59 -0.34
CA ALA A 208 17.58 13.08 0.93
C ALA A 208 19.04 13.49 1.17
N LYS A 209 19.89 13.46 0.15
CA LYS A 209 21.29 13.89 0.23
C LYS A 209 21.42 15.39 0.59
N VAL A 210 20.66 16.25 -0.07
CA VAL A 210 20.66 17.70 0.19
C VAL A 210 20.20 17.99 1.62
N TRP A 211 19.11 17.35 2.06
CA TRP A 211 18.62 17.49 3.44
C TRP A 211 19.59 16.92 4.48
N GLY A 212 20.20 15.76 4.20
CA GLY A 212 21.18 15.14 5.09
C GLY A 212 22.40 16.04 5.35
N ALA A 213 22.90 16.71 4.31
CA ALA A 213 23.96 17.72 4.45
C ALA A 213 23.50 18.91 5.32
N GLY A 214 22.30 19.43 5.06
CA GLY A 214 21.72 20.53 5.85
C GLY A 214 21.54 20.17 7.32
N TYR A 215 21.02 18.98 7.62
CA TYR A 215 20.84 18.50 9.00
C TYR A 215 22.14 18.25 9.73
N THR A 216 23.16 17.74 9.03
CA THR A 216 24.49 17.56 9.62
C THR A 216 25.10 18.91 10.00
N GLY A 217 24.95 19.93 9.14
CA GLY A 217 25.40 21.29 9.42
C GLY A 217 24.67 21.89 10.62
N LEU A 218 23.34 21.79 10.66
CA LEU A 218 22.52 22.26 11.79
C LEU A 218 22.92 21.58 13.10
N LEU A 219 23.04 20.25 13.11
CA LEU A 219 23.43 19.47 14.28
C LEU A 219 24.79 19.90 14.82
N THR A 220 25.76 20.12 13.93
CA THR A 220 27.10 20.59 14.29
C THR A 220 27.06 21.96 14.98
N LEU A 221 26.25 22.88 14.47
CA LEU A 221 26.07 24.21 15.06
C LEU A 221 25.44 24.13 16.45
N LEU A 222 24.38 23.34 16.61
CA LEU A 222 23.68 23.20 17.89
C LEU A 222 24.56 22.53 18.96
N VAL A 223 25.28 21.46 18.61
CA VAL A 223 26.23 20.81 19.52
C VAL A 223 27.33 21.78 19.92
N SER A 224 27.88 22.55 18.96
CA SER A 224 28.91 23.55 19.26
C SER A 224 28.40 24.62 20.22
N ALA A 225 27.17 25.11 20.02
CA ALA A 225 26.55 26.10 20.91
C ALA A 225 26.39 25.57 22.35
N VAL A 226 25.96 24.30 22.51
CA VAL A 226 25.86 23.66 23.83
C VAL A 226 27.22 23.49 24.48
N VAL A 227 28.23 23.04 23.74
CA VAL A 227 29.59 22.84 24.27
C VAL A 227 30.20 24.14 24.75
N VAL A 228 30.07 25.21 23.96
CA VAL A 228 30.60 26.55 24.33
C VAL A 228 29.89 27.11 25.57
N SER A 229 28.63 26.76 25.79
CA SER A 229 27.84 27.36 26.86
C SER A 229 27.66 26.49 28.11
N GLY A 230 28.17 25.25 28.07
CA GLY A 230 27.91 24.22 29.08
C GLY A 230 28.21 24.66 30.51
N ASP A 231 29.28 25.44 30.71
CA ASP A 231 29.72 25.89 32.04
C ASP A 231 28.67 26.76 32.75
N SER A 232 27.80 27.43 32.00
CA SER A 232 26.76 28.28 32.57
C SER A 232 25.52 27.51 33.04
N LEU A 233 25.38 26.22 32.71
CA LEU A 233 24.29 25.39 33.22
C LEU A 233 24.37 25.16 34.73
N ASP A 234 25.56 25.29 35.32
CA ASP A 234 25.76 25.18 36.77
C ASP A 234 25.18 26.37 37.54
N LEU A 235 24.89 27.49 36.85
CA LEU A 235 24.24 28.66 37.44
C LEU A 235 22.71 28.49 37.53
N VAL A 236 22.15 27.47 36.87
CA VAL A 236 20.71 27.23 36.83
C VAL A 236 20.27 26.44 38.07
N ALA A 237 19.30 26.98 38.81
CA ALA A 237 18.74 26.30 39.98
C ALA A 237 17.96 25.02 39.60
N GLU A 238 17.97 24.03 40.49
CA GLU A 238 17.00 22.91 40.41
C GLU A 238 15.58 23.42 40.72
N PRO A 239 14.52 22.94 40.03
CA PRO A 239 14.47 21.80 39.10
C PRO A 239 14.69 22.14 37.61
N TRP A 240 14.95 23.42 37.29
CA TRP A 240 15.02 23.89 35.90
C TRP A 240 16.18 23.27 35.13
N ARG A 241 17.32 23.10 35.80
CA ARG A 241 18.51 22.46 35.22
C ARG A 241 18.22 21.06 34.67
N SER A 242 17.57 20.22 35.47
CA SER A 242 17.16 18.87 35.06
C SER A 242 16.23 18.89 33.84
N LEU A 243 15.24 19.78 33.83
CA LEU A 243 14.31 19.92 32.71
C LEU A 243 15.02 20.36 31.42
N ILE A 244 15.92 21.34 31.50
CA ILE A 244 16.71 21.84 30.37
C ILE A 244 17.56 20.71 29.78
N ILE A 245 18.29 19.96 30.62
CA ILE A 245 19.13 18.85 30.16
C ILE A 245 18.29 17.80 29.43
N VAL A 246 17.13 17.42 29.97
CA VAL A 246 16.23 16.45 29.33
C VAL A 246 15.74 16.97 27.97
N LEU A 247 15.34 18.24 27.87
CA LEU A 247 14.88 18.83 26.61
C LEU A 247 15.99 18.89 25.55
N LEU A 248 17.21 19.28 25.95
CA LEU A 248 18.37 19.32 25.06
C LEU A 248 18.75 17.92 24.56
N LEU A 249 18.80 16.93 25.45
CA LEU A 249 19.12 15.54 25.09
C LEU A 249 18.02 14.90 24.22
N LEU A 250 16.74 15.14 24.54
CA LEU A 250 15.62 14.69 23.73
C LEU A 250 15.66 15.32 22.33
N GLY A 251 15.91 16.63 22.26
CA GLY A 251 16.07 17.35 20.99
C GLY A 251 17.20 16.77 20.15
N LEU A 252 18.37 16.54 20.75
CA LEU A 252 19.52 15.93 20.11
C LEU A 252 19.24 14.51 19.62
N GLY A 253 18.61 13.68 20.46
CA GLY A 253 18.25 12.30 20.12
C GLY A 253 17.27 12.22 18.95
N LEU A 254 16.26 13.10 18.92
CA LEU A 254 15.32 13.21 17.80
C LEU A 254 16.01 13.66 16.51
N MET A 255 16.93 14.62 16.57
CA MET A 255 17.69 15.07 15.39
C MET A 255 18.59 13.96 14.83
N LEU A 256 19.31 13.22 15.69
CA LEU A 256 20.13 12.07 15.27
C LEU A 256 19.26 10.95 14.64
N THR A 257 18.10 10.69 15.22
CA THR A 257 17.13 9.73 14.68
C THR A 257 16.60 10.19 13.32
N GLY A 258 16.31 11.48 13.17
CA GLY A 258 15.90 12.07 11.90
C GLY A 258 16.98 11.94 10.82
N LEU A 259 18.24 12.23 11.16
CA LEU A 259 19.39 12.04 10.28
C LEU A 259 19.57 10.57 9.86
N TRP A 260 19.35 9.63 10.79
CA TRP A 260 19.37 8.20 10.49
C TRP A 260 18.30 7.82 9.46
N PHE A 261 17.08 8.34 9.57
CA PHE A 261 16.04 8.10 8.57
C PHE A 261 16.38 8.68 7.20
N VAL A 262 16.94 9.89 7.15
CA VAL A 262 17.33 10.56 5.90
C VAL A 262 18.45 9.80 5.18
N THR A 263 19.49 9.39 5.90
CA THR A 263 20.59 8.57 5.33
C THR A 263 20.09 7.22 4.82
N ARG A 264 19.10 6.61 5.49
CA ARG A 264 18.40 5.40 5.03
C ARG A 264 17.45 5.61 3.85
N ALA A 265 17.11 6.86 3.53
CA ALA A 265 16.35 7.23 2.33
C ALA A 265 17.28 7.51 1.14
N GLU A 266 18.50 8.03 1.38
CA GLU A 266 19.51 8.28 0.34
C GLU A 266 20.07 6.97 -0.24
N ALA A 267 20.48 6.05 0.62
CA ALA A 267 20.97 4.74 0.22
C ALA A 267 19.94 3.68 0.63
N PRO A 268 19.02 3.26 -0.28
CA PRO A 268 18.19 2.10 0.01
C PRO A 268 19.16 0.98 0.38
N PRO A 269 18.98 0.34 1.55
CA PRO A 269 19.96 -0.57 2.07
C PRO A 269 20.27 -1.60 0.99
N GLN A 270 21.51 -1.61 0.49
CA GLN A 270 22.04 -2.72 -0.30
C GLN A 270 22.21 -3.95 0.58
N GLN A 271 21.41 -4.07 1.67
CA GLN A 271 21.19 -5.30 2.40
C GLN A 271 21.20 -6.37 1.35
N ALA A 272 22.20 -7.25 1.44
CA ALA A 272 22.42 -8.32 0.49
C ALA A 272 21.11 -9.08 0.44
N VAL A 273 20.22 -8.67 -0.47
CA VAL A 273 18.94 -9.31 -0.61
C VAL A 273 19.39 -10.61 -1.20
N ARG A 274 19.51 -11.63 -0.33
CA ARG A 274 19.93 -12.95 -0.74
C ARG A 274 19.05 -13.24 -1.94
N ARG A 275 19.68 -13.45 -3.09
CA ARG A 275 18.99 -13.53 -4.39
C ARG A 275 17.78 -14.47 -4.32
N ALA A 276 17.88 -15.52 -3.50
CA ALA A 276 16.79 -16.41 -3.12
C ALA A 276 15.58 -15.69 -2.46
N GLY A 277 15.77 -14.90 -1.40
CA GLY A 277 14.67 -14.15 -0.77
C GLY A 277 14.11 -13.02 -1.63
N PHE A 278 14.95 -12.42 -2.50
CA PHE A 278 14.53 -11.40 -3.45
C PHE A 278 13.49 -11.94 -4.44
N LEU A 279 13.78 -13.08 -5.08
CA LEU A 279 12.90 -13.67 -6.09
C LEU A 279 11.55 -14.12 -5.49
N TRP A 280 11.53 -14.52 -4.23
CA TRP A 280 10.30 -14.88 -3.53
C TRP A 280 9.47 -13.67 -3.10
N SER A 281 10.10 -12.58 -2.65
CA SER A 281 9.38 -11.40 -2.13
C SER A 281 9.02 -10.39 -3.21
N PHE A 282 9.82 -10.30 -4.27
CA PHE A 282 9.64 -9.37 -5.38
C PHE A 282 9.85 -10.12 -6.71
N PRO A 283 8.78 -10.76 -7.24
CA PRO A 283 8.87 -11.55 -8.47
C PRO A 283 9.31 -10.72 -9.68
N ASN A 284 9.12 -9.40 -9.63
CA ASN A 284 9.53 -8.48 -10.68
C ASN A 284 10.29 -7.26 -10.13
N ARG A 285 11.17 -6.72 -10.98
CA ARG A 285 12.03 -5.57 -10.64
C ARG A 285 11.22 -4.30 -10.34
N SER A 286 10.13 -4.06 -11.07
CA SER A 286 9.31 -2.85 -10.91
C SER A 286 8.62 -2.78 -9.54
N ARG A 287 8.19 -3.91 -8.96
CA ARG A 287 7.64 -3.95 -7.58
C ARG A 287 8.70 -3.65 -6.54
N TYR A 288 9.89 -4.21 -6.71
CA TYR A 288 11.00 -3.90 -5.81
C TYR A 288 11.30 -2.40 -5.84
N GLU A 289 11.45 -1.81 -7.03
CA GLU A 289 11.71 -0.38 -7.20
C GLU A 289 10.59 0.49 -6.59
N ARG A 290 9.31 0.09 -6.77
CA ARG A 290 8.18 0.78 -6.14
C ARG A 290 8.22 0.72 -4.61
N SER A 291 8.42 -0.46 -4.04
CA SER A 291 8.49 -0.64 -2.58
C SER A 291 9.65 0.14 -1.97
N LEU A 292 10.78 0.23 -2.68
CA LEU A 292 11.91 1.07 -2.28
C LEU A 292 11.55 2.55 -2.34
N ALA A 293 10.87 3.00 -3.38
CA ALA A 293 10.46 4.40 -3.52
C ALA A 293 9.49 4.81 -2.41
N GLU A 294 8.47 3.99 -2.14
CA GLU A 294 7.50 4.21 -1.05
C GLU A 294 8.20 4.23 0.32
N ALA A 295 9.09 3.28 0.59
CA ALA A 295 9.85 3.23 1.83
C ALA A 295 10.78 4.45 1.97
N ALA A 296 11.42 4.91 0.88
CA ALA A 296 12.29 6.08 0.90
C ALA A 296 11.50 7.37 1.19
N VAL A 297 10.35 7.57 0.55
CA VAL A 297 9.47 8.73 0.79
C VAL A 297 8.95 8.72 2.24
N TYR A 298 8.50 7.56 2.73
CA TYR A 298 8.02 7.41 4.10
C TYR A 298 9.11 7.73 5.13
N ARG A 299 10.33 7.19 4.95
CA ARG A 299 11.47 7.49 5.82
C ARG A 299 11.88 8.96 5.77
N LEU A 300 11.88 9.58 4.59
CA LEU A 300 12.17 11.00 4.47
C LEU A 300 11.14 11.84 5.26
N GLY A 301 9.85 11.51 5.16
CA GLY A 301 8.80 12.13 5.94
C GLY A 301 8.98 11.98 7.47
N LEU A 302 9.29 10.77 7.93
CA LEU A 302 9.64 10.52 9.34
C LEU A 302 10.89 11.31 9.77
N GLY A 303 11.91 11.36 8.91
CA GLY A 303 13.13 12.12 9.13
C GLY A 303 12.83 13.60 9.38
N HIS A 304 12.00 14.21 8.52
CA HIS A 304 11.56 15.59 8.69
C HIS A 304 10.80 15.81 10.00
N ALA A 305 9.85 14.93 10.31
CA ALA A 305 9.06 15.04 11.55
C ALA A 305 9.95 14.94 12.81
N CYS A 306 10.90 14.00 12.83
CA CYS A 306 11.87 13.87 13.91
C CYS A 306 12.78 15.11 14.04
N VAL A 307 13.29 15.66 12.93
CA VAL A 307 14.12 16.87 12.99
C VAL A 307 13.32 18.07 13.47
N ILE A 308 12.11 18.30 12.96
CA ILE A 308 11.25 19.41 13.40
C ILE A 308 10.96 19.29 14.90
N GLY A 309 10.56 18.11 15.37
CA GLY A 309 10.32 17.86 16.79
C GLY A 309 11.60 18.05 17.63
N GLY A 310 12.74 17.60 17.12
CA GLY A 310 14.04 17.75 17.77
C GLY A 310 14.47 19.21 17.90
N VAL A 311 14.32 20.00 16.84
CA VAL A 311 14.60 21.45 16.85
C VAL A 311 13.67 22.18 17.81
N ALA A 312 12.37 21.86 17.80
CA ALA A 312 11.42 22.47 18.72
C ALA A 312 11.76 22.18 20.19
N ALA A 313 12.05 20.91 20.53
CA ALA A 313 12.47 20.52 21.88
C ALA A 313 13.78 21.21 22.30
N PHE A 314 14.75 21.30 21.38
CA PHE A 314 16.02 21.97 21.63
C PHE A 314 15.83 23.47 21.89
N LEU A 315 15.06 24.16 21.04
CA LEU A 315 14.77 25.59 21.20
C LEU A 315 14.02 25.88 22.50
N LEU A 316 13.09 25.01 22.91
CA LEU A 316 12.45 25.11 24.21
C LEU A 316 13.46 24.96 25.35
N GLY A 317 14.38 24.00 25.26
CA GLY A 317 15.47 23.84 26.23
C GLY A 317 16.33 25.10 26.36
N VAL A 318 16.71 25.71 25.23
CA VAL A 318 17.45 26.99 25.21
C VAL A 318 16.63 28.13 25.80
N ALA A 319 15.34 28.24 25.47
CA ALA A 319 14.48 29.28 26.01
C ALA A 319 14.32 29.19 27.53
N PHE A 320 14.10 27.98 28.07
CA PHE A 320 14.06 27.75 29.51
C PHE A 320 15.39 28.10 30.18
N TRP A 321 16.50 27.74 29.55
CA TRP A 321 17.82 28.06 30.06
C TRP A 321 18.03 29.56 30.16
N LEU A 322 17.77 30.32 29.08
CA LEU A 322 17.87 31.78 29.09
C LEU A 322 16.95 32.44 30.14
N PHE A 323 15.74 31.93 30.31
CA PHE A 323 14.79 32.45 31.30
C PHE A 323 15.19 32.15 32.74
N SER A 324 15.95 31.08 32.97
CA SER A 324 16.35 30.63 34.30
C SER A 324 17.63 31.28 34.83
N LEU A 325 18.36 32.03 33.98
CA LEU A 325 19.57 32.71 34.41
C LEU A 325 19.23 33.86 35.37
N PRO A 326 19.96 34.02 36.49
CA PRO A 326 19.78 35.17 37.37
C PRO A 326 20.15 36.45 36.61
N GLY A 327 19.23 37.41 36.59
CA GLY A 327 19.40 38.72 35.94
C GLY A 327 20.24 39.69 36.74
#